data_AF-A0A438EKM8-F1
#
_entry.id   AF-A0A438EKM8-F1
#
_cell.length_a   1.000
_cell.length_b   1.000
_cell.length_c   1.000
_cell.angle_alpha   90.00
_cell.angle_beta   90.00
_cell.angle_gamma   90.00
#
_symmetry.space_group_name_H-M   'P 1'
#
loop_
_entity.id
_entity.type
_entity.pdbx_description
1 polymer ?
#
loop_
_entity_poly.entity_id
_entity_poly.type
_entity_poly.pdbx_seq_one_letter_code
_entity_poly.pdbx_strand_id
1 'polypeptide(L)'
;MIGEKGKLLYNVYRALTYGLSPFLYLHLRFRTLQGIEHPVRWPERLGRPSTPRPPGHLIWFHTASLGEGMAAIPVIKRCIEERPDCTILMTSTTASAL
;
A
#
# COMPACT_ATOMS: atom_id res chain seq x y z
N MET A 1 18.57 19.43 -29.42
CA MET A 1 18.70 17.98 -29.65
C MET A 1 18.77 17.10 -28.40
N ILE A 2 19.18 17.57 -27.20
CA ILE A 2 19.22 16.73 -25.98
C ILE A 2 17.81 16.45 -25.40
N GLY A 3 16.89 17.42 -25.49
CA GLY A 3 15.53 17.28 -24.96
C GLY A 3 14.62 16.29 -25.72
N GLU A 4 14.84 16.07 -27.02
CA GLU A 4 14.04 15.11 -27.81
C GLU A 4 14.41 13.66 -27.52
N LYS A 5 15.72 13.37 -27.40
CA LYS A 5 16.20 12.03 -26.99
C LYS A 5 15.71 11.68 -25.58
N GLY A 6 15.70 12.64 -24.67
CA GLY A 6 15.17 12.46 -23.31
C GLY A 6 13.66 12.14 -23.30
N LYS A 7 12.86 12.86 -24.10
CA LYS A 7 11.43 12.57 -24.26
C LYS A 7 11.16 11.20 -24.87
N LEU A 8 11.94 10.81 -25.88
CA LEU A 8 11.82 9.48 -26.50
C LEU A 8 12.15 8.36 -25.51
N LEU A 9 13.26 8.48 -24.77
CA LEU A 9 13.64 7.53 -23.72
C LEU A 9 12.56 7.41 -22.64
N TYR A 10 12.00 8.54 -22.20
CA TYR A 10 10.90 8.55 -21.24
C TYR A 10 9.64 7.86 -21.76
N ASN A 11 9.28 8.09 -23.03
CA ASN A 11 8.11 7.45 -23.64
C ASN A 11 8.29 5.95 -23.80
N VAL A 12 9.48 5.50 -24.22
CA VAL A 12 9.81 4.07 -24.28
C VAL A 12 9.77 3.44 -22.90
N TYR A 13 10.40 4.09 -21.90
CA TYR A 13 10.35 3.65 -20.50
C TYR A 13 8.91 3.51 -19.99
N ARG A 14 8.06 4.50 -20.24
CA ARG A 14 6.64 4.45 -19.88
C ARG A 14 5.92 3.32 -20.60
N ALA A 15 6.08 3.19 -21.92
CA ALA A 15 5.41 2.17 -22.71
C ALA A 15 5.79 0.76 -22.23
N LEU A 16 7.08 0.52 -21.97
CA LEU A 16 7.57 -0.74 -21.41
C LEU A 16 7.00 -0.98 -20.00
N THR A 17 7.00 0.04 -19.13
CA THR A 17 6.48 -0.08 -17.76
C THR A 17 4.98 -0.38 -17.75
N TYR A 18 4.19 0.29 -18.60
CA TYR A 18 2.76 -0.01 -18.77
C TYR A 18 2.53 -1.38 -19.40
N GLY A 19 3.32 -1.76 -20.41
CA GLY A 19 3.23 -3.08 -21.06
C GLY A 19 3.57 -4.24 -20.11
N LEU A 20 4.47 -4.01 -19.15
CA LEU A 20 4.83 -4.97 -18.10
C LEU A 20 3.88 -4.96 -16.89
N SER A 21 2.99 -3.98 -16.77
CA SER A 21 2.01 -3.90 -15.67
C SER A 21 1.13 -5.16 -15.48
N PRO A 22 0.61 -5.85 -16.52
CA PRO A 22 -0.15 -7.09 -16.31
C PRO A 22 0.72 -8.23 -15.77
N PHE A 23 2.02 -8.23 -16.05
CA PHE A 23 2.95 -9.24 -15.52
C PHE A 23 3.09 -9.10 -13.99
N LEU A 24 3.08 -7.86 -13.47
CA LEU A 24 3.06 -7.62 -12.01
C LEU A 24 1.79 -8.19 -11.36
N TYR A 25 0.63 -8.05 -12.02
CA TYR A 25 -0.63 -8.62 -11.53
C TYR A 25 -0.57 -10.14 -11.45
N LEU A 26 -0.06 -10.79 -12.49
CA LEU A 26 0.13 -12.25 -12.53
C LEU A 26 1.13 -12.73 -11.47
N HIS A 27 2.25 -12.02 -11.32
CA HIS A 27 3.27 -12.33 -10.32
C HIS A 27 2.72 -12.24 -8.90
N LEU A 28 1.96 -11.19 -8.57
CA LEU A 28 1.31 -11.06 -7.26
C LEU A 28 0.30 -12.18 -7.02
N ARG A 29 -0.53 -12.51 -8.02
CA ARG A 29 -1.49 -13.61 -7.92
C ARG A 29 -0.80 -14.97 -7.69
N PHE A 30 0.35 -15.20 -8.34
CA PHE A 30 1.14 -16.41 -8.13
C PHE A 30 1.72 -16.47 -6.71
N ARG A 31 2.22 -15.34 -6.18
CA ARG A 31 2.71 -15.26 -4.79
C ARG A 31 1.60 -15.48 -3.75
N THR A 32 0.37 -15.08 -4.06
CA THR A 32 -0.81 -15.41 -3.25
C THR A 32 -1.06 -16.93 -3.24
N LEU A 33 -0.95 -17.60 -4.38
CA LEU A 33 -1.08 -19.07 -4.46
C LEU A 33 0.03 -19.80 -3.70
N GLN A 34 1.22 -19.19 -3.58
CA GLN A 34 2.33 -19.71 -2.76
C GLN A 34 2.16 -19.46 -1.25
N GLY A 35 1.07 -18.82 -0.82
CA GLY A 35 0.82 -18.54 0.60
C GLY A 35 1.68 -17.43 1.21
N ILE A 36 2.45 -16.70 0.39
CA ILE A 36 3.30 -15.59 0.84
C ILE A 36 2.46 -14.33 1.11
N GLU A 37 1.36 -14.17 0.37
CA GLU A 37 0.48 -13.00 0.42
C GLU A 37 -0.92 -13.38 0.88
N HIS A 38 -1.58 -12.45 1.58
CA HIS A 38 -2.92 -12.69 2.09
C HIS A 38 -3.94 -12.86 0.94
N PRO A 39 -4.73 -13.95 0.91
CA PRO A 39 -5.57 -14.32 -0.24
C PRO A 39 -6.66 -13.31 -0.60
N VAL A 40 -7.11 -12.53 0.39
CA VAL A 40 -8.15 -11.50 0.20
C VAL A 40 -7.58 -10.09 0.06
N ARG A 41 -6.39 -9.83 0.60
CA ARG A 41 -5.82 -8.47 0.73
C ARG A 41 -4.71 -8.18 -0.27
N TRP A 42 -4.28 -9.16 -1.05
CA TRP A 42 -3.28 -8.95 -2.10
C TRP A 42 -3.60 -7.79 -3.09
N PRO A 43 -4.88 -7.43 -3.40
CA PRO A 43 -5.16 -6.27 -4.25
C PRO A 43 -4.77 -4.94 -3.60
N GLU A 44 -4.61 -4.87 -2.27
CA GLU A 44 -4.13 -3.67 -1.56
C GLU A 44 -2.72 -3.27 -2.04
N ARG A 45 -1.89 -4.24 -2.46
CA ARG A 45 -0.57 -3.98 -3.06
C ARG A 45 -0.64 -3.25 -4.40
N LEU A 46 -1.79 -3.29 -5.06
CA LEU A 46 -2.06 -2.58 -6.31
C LEU A 46 -2.71 -1.21 -6.06
N GLY A 47 -2.77 -0.76 -4.80
CA GLY A 47 -3.46 0.48 -4.42
C GLY A 47 -4.98 0.35 -4.46
N ARG A 48 -5.52 -0.87 -4.47
CA ARG A 48 -6.97 -1.12 -4.37
C ARG A 48 -7.31 -1.41 -2.91
N PRO A 49 -7.83 -0.42 -2.16
CA PRO A 49 -8.16 -0.63 -0.76
C PRO A 49 -9.24 -1.70 -0.64
N SER A 50 -9.16 -2.53 0.41
CA SER A 50 -10.15 -3.56 0.72
C SER A 50 -11.46 -2.99 1.25
N THR A 51 -11.42 -1.77 1.78
CA THR A 51 -12.57 -1.06 2.35
C THR A 51 -12.70 0.35 1.78
N PRO A 52 -13.93 0.87 1.61
CA PRO A 52 -14.14 2.25 1.21
C PRO A 52 -13.65 3.20 2.32
N ARG A 53 -13.21 4.40 1.93
CA ARG A 53 -12.79 5.43 2.88
C ARG A 53 -14.00 5.82 3.76
N PRO A 54 -13.90 5.72 5.09
CA PRO A 54 -14.95 6.16 5.99
C PRO A 54 -15.12 7.69 5.92
N PRO A 55 -16.34 8.21 6.10
CA PRO A 55 -16.58 9.65 6.16
C PRO A 55 -15.90 10.26 7.40
N GLY A 56 -15.48 11.53 7.31
CA GLY A 56 -14.89 12.27 8.42
C GLY A 56 -13.37 12.31 8.46
N HIS A 57 -12.82 12.65 9.62
CA HIS A 57 -11.38 12.79 9.85
C HIS A 57 -10.72 11.41 9.90
N LEU A 58 -9.65 11.23 9.13
CA LEU A 58 -8.91 9.98 9.05
C LEU A 58 -7.44 10.23 9.42
N ILE A 59 -6.96 9.54 10.45
CA ILE A 59 -5.54 9.52 10.80
C ILE A 59 -4.93 8.23 10.26
N TRP A 60 -3.96 8.34 9.35
CA TRP A 60 -3.32 7.20 8.72
C TRP A 60 -1.93 6.94 9.32
N PHE A 61 -1.77 5.77 9.93
CA PHE A 61 -0.49 5.25 10.41
C PHE A 61 0.04 4.21 9.41
N HIS A 62 1.21 4.47 8.85
CA HIS A 62 1.92 3.52 8.00
C HIS A 62 3.12 2.97 8.75
N THR A 63 3.22 1.65 8.83
CA THR A 63 4.32 0.97 9.53
C THR A 63 5.11 0.12 8.56
N ALA A 64 6.41 0.39 8.46
CA ALA A 64 7.32 -0.35 7.60
C ALA A 64 7.84 -1.62 8.28
N SER A 65 7.68 -1.74 9.60
CA SER A 65 8.10 -2.90 10.39
C SER A 65 7.13 -3.23 11.54
N LEU A 66 7.26 -4.45 12.08
CA LEU A 66 6.53 -4.89 13.27
C LEU A 66 6.84 -4.02 14.50
N GLY A 67 8.11 -3.61 14.67
CA GLY A 67 8.53 -2.77 15.79
C GLY A 67 7.91 -1.38 15.76
N GLU A 68 7.85 -0.75 14.59
CA GLU A 68 7.13 0.51 14.38
C GLU A 68 5.62 0.36 14.63
N GLY A 69 5.07 -0.78 14.21
CA GLY A 69 3.71 -1.22 14.53
C GLY A 69 3.41 -1.14 16.02
N MET A 70 4.20 -1.86 16.81
CA MET A 70 4.05 -1.94 18.26
C MET A 70 4.25 -0.57 18.93
N ALA A 71 5.19 0.23 18.46
CA ALA A 71 5.43 1.58 18.96
C ALA A 71 4.27 2.55 18.64
N ALA A 72 3.55 2.34 17.54
CA ALA A 72 2.41 3.17 17.15
C ALA A 72 1.14 2.90 17.97
N ILE A 73 0.96 1.68 18.51
CA ILE A 73 -0.23 1.30 19.30
C ILE A 73 -0.56 2.28 20.45
N PRO A 74 0.38 2.65 21.36
CA PRO A 74 0.05 3.58 22.44
C PRO A 74 -0.34 4.96 21.93
N VAL A 75 0.26 5.43 20.83
CA VAL A 75 -0.10 6.70 20.18
C VAL A 75 -1.52 6.62 19.61
N ILE A 76 -1.83 5.53 18.90
CA ILE A 76 -3.17 5.25 18.35
C ILE A 76 -4.21 5.26 19.47
N LYS A 77 -3.95 4.57 20.58
CA LYS A 77 -4.86 4.56 21.74
C LYS A 77 -5.13 5.97 22.25
N ARG A 78 -4.07 6.77 22.42
CA ARG A 78 -4.21 8.15 22.88
C ARG A 78 -4.99 9.03 21.90
N CYS A 79 -4.79 8.85 20.60
CA CYS A 79 -5.56 9.55 19.58
C CYS A 79 -7.06 9.21 19.63
N ILE A 80 -7.41 7.94 19.87
CA ILE A 80 -8.83 7.52 20.02
C ILE A 80 -9.45 8.15 21.26
N GLU A 81 -8.71 8.20 22.38
CA GLU A 81 -9.18 8.83 23.62
C GLU A 81 -9.43 10.33 23.46
N GLU A 82 -8.53 11.04 22.77
CA GLU A 82 -8.64 12.50 22.60
C GLU A 82 -9.62 12.90 21.50
N ARG A 83 -9.80 12.06 20.48
CA ARG A 83 -10.64 12.33 19.30
C ARG A 83 -11.43 11.09 18.87
N PRO A 84 -12.52 10.76 19.59
CA PRO A 84 -13.38 9.62 19.25
C PRO A 84 -14.14 9.80 17.91
N ASP A 85 -14.17 11.02 17.37
CA ASP A 85 -14.74 11.35 16.06
C ASP A 85 -13.81 11.01 14.87
N CYS A 86 -12.54 10.73 15.14
CA CYS A 86 -11.55 10.42 14.12
C CYS A 86 -11.47 8.91 13.86
N THR A 87 -11.49 8.52 12.59
CA THR A 87 -11.18 7.13 12.20
C THR A 87 -9.66 6.95 12.10
N ILE A 88 -9.14 5.85 12.61
CA ILE A 88 -7.73 5.50 12.49
C ILE A 88 -7.56 4.36 11.50
N LEU A 89 -6.73 4.58 10.49
CA LEU A 89 -6.30 3.56 9.54
C LEU A 89 -4.85 3.19 9.85
N MET A 90 -4.58 1.91 10.07
CA MET A 90 -3.22 1.39 10.19
C MET A 90 -2.93 0.46 9.02
N THR A 91 -1.87 0.75 8.27
CA THR A 91 -1.37 -0.10 7.19
C THR A 91 0.03 -0.58 7.51
N SER A 92 0.35 -1.84 7.25
CA SER A 92 1.68 -2.38 7.42
C SER A 92 2.19 -3.03 6.14
N THR A 93 3.49 -2.92 5.87
CA THR A 93 4.16 -3.61 4.76
C THR A 93 4.43 -5.08 5.07
N THR A 94 4.48 -5.46 6.35
CA THR A 94 4.76 -6.83 6.80
C THR A 94 3.48 -7.64 6.89
N ALA A 95 3.48 -8.84 6.31
CA ALA A 95 2.38 -9.80 6.44
C ALA A 95 2.31 -10.46 7.82
N SER A 96 3.35 -10.30 8.66
CA SER A 96 3.33 -10.72 10.05
C SER A 96 2.20 -9.99 10.75
N ALA A 97 1.19 -10.74 11.17
CA ALA A 97 0.04 -10.23 11.89
C ALA A 97 0.50 -9.34 13.07
N LEU A 98 -0.03 -8.12 13.11
CA LEU A 98 -0.22 -7.37 14.35
C LEU A 98 -1.52 -7.83 14.99
#